data_AF-A0A0B1YRL0-F1
#
_entry.id   AF-A0A0B1YRL0-F1
#
_cell.length_a   1.000
_cell.length_b   1.000
_cell.length_c   1.000
_cell.angle_alpha   90.00
_cell.angle_beta   90.00
_cell.angle_gamma   90.00
#
_symmetry.space_group_name_H-M   'P 1'
#
loop_
_entity.id
_entity.type
_entity.pdbx_description
1 polymer ?
#
loop_
_entity_poly.entity_id
_entity_poly.type
_entity_poly.pdbx_seq_one_letter_code
_entity_poly.pdbx_strand_id
1 'polypeptide(L)'
;MSFELSGKGVRDVVQTTFILNGEKHEYFNQKERWQRFGWPGRSDYPGVSLTWTSVHTGERLFADYAGTWGLIRLLEQAKFTPLDDGDSRYRMVLKAPDGLGLTWHLRTELDAGPMTLLKLRGFTLPGRIFLEGRGAAEG
;
A
#
# COMPACT_ATOMS: atom_id res chain seq x y z
N MET A 1 -7.50 -5.65 -10.56
CA MET A 1 -6.75 -4.39 -10.75
C MET A 1 -5.26 -4.69 -10.73
N SER A 2 -4.42 -3.81 -11.26
CA SER A 2 -2.97 -3.99 -11.15
C SER A 2 -2.26 -2.67 -10.85
N PHE A 3 -1.06 -2.79 -10.29
CA PHE A 3 -0.19 -1.68 -9.94
C PHE A 3 1.26 -2.15 -10.09
N GLU A 4 2.20 -1.21 -10.09
CA GLU A 4 3.62 -1.50 -10.17
C GLU A 4 4.37 -0.90 -8.98
N LEU A 5 5.39 -1.61 -8.52
CA LEU A 5 6.33 -1.12 -7.51
C LEU A 5 7.73 -1.03 -8.07
N SER A 6 8.45 0.00 -7.64
CA SER A 6 9.89 0.16 -7.84
C SER A 6 10.54 0.48 -6.49
N GLY A 7 11.30 -0.47 -5.95
CA GLY A 7 12.08 -0.29 -4.73
C GLY A 7 13.08 0.85 -4.87
N LYS A 8 13.23 1.63 -3.79
CA LYS A 8 14.13 2.79 -3.73
C LYS A 8 15.21 2.60 -2.70
N GLY A 9 16.40 3.09 -3.04
CA GLY A 9 17.54 3.12 -2.12
C GLY A 9 17.22 4.01 -0.91
N VAL A 10 17.48 3.48 0.27
CA VAL A 10 17.33 4.17 1.55
C VAL A 10 18.62 3.96 2.31
N ARG A 11 19.17 5.04 2.87
CA ARG A 11 20.38 4.96 3.68
C ARG A 11 20.18 3.91 4.78
N ASP A 12 21.19 3.09 5.01
CA ASP A 12 21.25 2.06 6.05
C ASP A 12 20.29 0.86 5.85
N VAL A 13 19.47 0.85 4.78
CA VAL A 13 18.70 -0.33 4.34
C VAL A 13 19.50 -1.13 3.32
N VAL A 14 19.77 -2.39 3.63
CA VAL A 14 20.50 -3.32 2.76
C VAL A 14 19.57 -3.97 1.75
N GLN A 15 18.42 -4.46 2.21
CA GLN A 15 17.47 -5.18 1.36
C GLN A 15 16.03 -5.04 1.87
N THR A 16 15.08 -5.06 0.95
CA THR A 16 13.65 -5.30 1.22
C THR A 16 13.15 -6.45 0.36
N THR A 17 12.37 -7.35 0.95
CA THR A 17 11.68 -8.43 0.22
C THR A 17 10.18 -8.26 0.42
N PHE A 18 9.50 -7.80 -0.61
CA PHE A 18 8.04 -7.68 -0.65
C PHE A 18 7.45 -8.88 -1.40
N ILE A 19 6.50 -9.59 -0.81
CA ILE A 19 5.82 -10.71 -1.45
C ILE A 19 4.32 -10.44 -1.43
N LEU A 20 3.67 -10.51 -2.59
CA LEU A 20 2.22 -10.40 -2.70
C LEU A 20 1.69 -11.62 -3.46
N ASN A 21 0.81 -12.40 -2.84
CA ASN A 21 0.20 -13.59 -3.44
C ASN A 21 1.22 -14.60 -3.98
N GLY A 22 2.43 -14.64 -3.41
CA GLY A 22 3.55 -15.48 -3.84
C GLY A 22 4.50 -14.81 -4.85
N GLU A 23 4.15 -13.68 -5.43
CA GLU A 23 5.04 -12.92 -6.32
C GLU A 23 6.04 -12.10 -5.49
N LYS A 24 7.34 -12.37 -5.65
CA LYS A 24 8.44 -11.70 -4.91
C LYS A 24 8.96 -10.47 -5.66
N HIS A 25 9.11 -9.35 -4.96
CA HIS A 25 9.89 -8.18 -5.34
C HIS A 25 11.00 -7.95 -4.31
N GLU A 26 12.22 -8.26 -4.74
CA GLU A 26 13.44 -8.16 -3.94
C GLU A 26 14.29 -7.00 -4.45
N TYR A 27 14.67 -6.12 -3.54
CA TYR A 27 15.48 -4.94 -3.83
C TYR A 27 16.59 -4.79 -2.78
N PHE A 28 17.83 -4.75 -3.23
CA PHE A 28 19.07 -4.69 -2.46
C PHE A 28 19.99 -3.57 -2.98
N ASN A 29 19.41 -2.42 -3.33
CA ASN A 29 20.11 -1.23 -3.88
C ASN A 29 20.76 -1.43 -5.26
N GLN A 30 20.29 -2.41 -6.04
CA GLN A 30 20.64 -2.56 -7.45
C GLN A 30 19.89 -1.55 -8.35
N LYS A 31 20.16 -1.60 -9.65
CA LYS A 31 19.43 -0.79 -10.64
C LYS A 31 17.92 -1.01 -10.50
N GLU A 32 17.21 0.10 -10.33
CA GLU A 32 15.77 0.09 -10.11
C GLU A 32 15.01 -0.48 -11.32
N ARG A 33 13.97 -1.26 -11.02
CA ARG A 33 13.02 -1.78 -12.01
C ARG A 33 11.61 -1.65 -11.49
N TRP A 34 10.67 -1.41 -12.41
CA TRP A 34 9.24 -1.52 -12.13
C TRP A 34 8.83 -2.99 -12.23
N GLN A 35 8.08 -3.47 -11.25
CA GLN A 35 7.48 -4.80 -11.26
C GLN A 35 5.99 -4.66 -11.08
N ARG A 36 5.22 -5.28 -11.99
CA ARG A 36 3.77 -5.29 -11.97
C ARG A 36 3.25 -6.38 -11.03
N PHE A 37 2.14 -6.06 -10.37
CA PHE A 37 1.43 -6.93 -9.44
C PHE A 37 -0.07 -6.92 -9.72
N GLY A 38 -0.70 -8.10 -9.65
CA GLY A 38 -2.14 -8.26 -9.70
C GLY A 38 -2.77 -8.35 -8.30
N TRP A 39 -3.85 -7.61 -8.06
CA TRP A 39 -4.66 -7.73 -6.84
C TRP A 39 -6.17 -7.75 -7.19
N PRO A 40 -7.02 -8.59 -6.57
CA PRO A 40 -6.71 -9.54 -5.49
C PRO A 40 -5.84 -10.74 -5.90
N GLY A 41 -5.55 -10.90 -7.20
CA GLY A 41 -4.70 -11.96 -7.74
C GLY A 41 -5.41 -13.31 -7.82
N ARG A 42 -4.73 -14.31 -8.40
CA ARG A 42 -5.13 -15.73 -8.37
C ARG A 42 -3.98 -16.50 -7.74
N SER A 43 -4.11 -16.84 -6.47
CA SER A 43 -3.09 -17.55 -5.71
C SER A 43 -3.75 -18.44 -4.67
N ASP A 44 -3.18 -19.63 -4.47
CA ASP A 44 -3.60 -20.57 -3.43
C ASP A 44 -3.21 -20.08 -2.03
N TYR A 45 -2.30 -19.10 -1.96
CA TYR A 45 -1.83 -18.47 -0.73
C TYR A 45 -1.97 -16.94 -0.83
N PRO A 46 -3.21 -16.40 -0.79
CA PRO A 46 -3.42 -14.98 -0.86
C PRO A 46 -2.88 -14.28 0.40
N GLY A 47 -2.24 -13.13 0.22
CA GLY A 47 -1.65 -12.39 1.34
C GLY A 47 -0.47 -11.53 0.91
N VAL A 48 0.07 -10.80 1.88
CA VAL A 48 1.27 -9.98 1.68
C VAL A 48 2.25 -10.21 2.82
N SER A 49 3.55 -10.29 2.52
CA SER A 49 4.60 -10.22 3.51
C SER A 49 5.68 -9.23 3.10
N LEU A 50 6.31 -8.63 4.09
CA LEU A 50 7.42 -7.70 3.89
C LEU A 50 8.50 -7.99 4.92
N THR A 51 9.70 -8.31 4.44
CA THR A 51 10.92 -8.34 5.26
C THR A 51 11.89 -7.25 4.83
N TRP A 52 12.78 -6.87 5.73
CA TRP A 52 13.85 -5.93 5.47
C TRP A 52 15.10 -6.25 6.28
N THR A 53 16.25 -5.82 5.79
CA THR A 53 17.56 -5.98 6.41
C THR A 53 18.23 -4.61 6.42
N SER A 54 18.81 -4.18 7.55
CA SER A 54 19.68 -3.00 7.62
C SER A 54 21.14 -3.36 7.80
N VAL A 55 21.99 -2.34 7.75
CA VAL A 55 23.40 -2.44 8.11
C VAL A 55 23.61 -2.80 9.60
N HIS A 56 22.60 -2.59 10.45
CA HIS A 56 22.69 -2.83 11.90
C HIS A 56 21.95 -4.09 12.35
N THR A 57 21.05 -4.65 11.54
CA THR A 57 20.29 -5.86 11.88
C THR A 57 20.23 -6.84 10.71
N GLY A 58 20.24 -8.14 11.01
CA GLY A 58 19.86 -9.17 10.04
C GLY A 58 18.42 -9.02 9.54
N GLU A 59 17.95 -9.96 8.72
CA GLU A 59 16.59 -9.92 8.18
C GLU A 59 15.54 -9.90 9.30
N ARG A 60 14.57 -8.97 9.19
CA ARG A 60 13.45 -8.80 10.11
C ARG A 60 12.14 -8.79 9.34
N LEU A 61 11.12 -9.40 9.94
CA LEU A 61 9.75 -9.30 9.46
C LEU A 61 9.18 -7.92 9.82
N PHE A 62 8.69 -7.19 8.82
CA PHE A 62 7.91 -5.98 9.03
C PHE A 62 6.42 -6.30 9.20
N ALA A 63 5.86 -7.08 8.27
CA ALA A 63 4.45 -7.47 8.28
C ALA A 63 4.23 -8.80 7.55
N ASP A 64 3.23 -9.54 8.01
CA ASP A 64 2.71 -10.74 7.36
C ASP A 64 1.18 -10.78 7.54
N TYR A 65 0.45 -10.52 6.46
CA TYR A 65 -1.01 -10.48 6.46
C TYR A 65 -1.56 -11.48 5.46
N ALA A 66 -2.13 -12.57 5.99
CA ALA A 66 -2.84 -13.55 5.19
C ALA A 66 -4.18 -13.02 4.64
N GLY A 67 -4.62 -13.65 3.56
CA GLY A 67 -5.90 -13.42 2.90
C GLY A 67 -5.86 -12.27 1.89
N THR A 68 -6.89 -12.22 1.06
CA THR A 68 -7.04 -11.23 -0.03
C THR A 68 -6.85 -9.78 0.42
N TRP A 69 -7.30 -9.44 1.64
CA TRP A 69 -7.20 -8.09 2.21
C TRP A 69 -5.84 -7.76 2.82
N GLY A 70 -4.88 -8.68 2.82
CA GLY A 70 -3.56 -8.47 3.42
C GLY A 70 -2.84 -7.25 2.84
N LEU A 71 -2.87 -7.06 1.52
CA LEU A 71 -2.31 -5.88 0.86
C LEU A 71 -2.90 -4.59 1.44
N ILE A 72 -4.22 -4.50 1.59
CA ILE A 72 -4.87 -3.28 2.06
C ILE A 72 -4.46 -2.96 3.50
N ARG A 73 -4.30 -3.97 4.36
CA ARG A 73 -3.79 -3.78 5.74
C ARG A 73 -2.34 -3.30 5.78
N LEU A 74 -1.50 -3.76 4.84
CA LEU A 74 -0.13 -3.24 4.71
C LEU A 74 -0.13 -1.79 4.22
N LEU A 75 -0.91 -1.48 3.16
CA LEU A 75 -1.01 -0.14 2.61
C LEU A 75 -1.57 0.86 3.63
N GLU A 76 -2.45 0.43 4.54
CA GLU A 76 -2.96 1.26 5.65
C GLU A 76 -1.84 1.80 6.57
N GLN A 77 -0.70 1.11 6.66
CA GLN A 77 0.46 1.55 7.46
C GLN A 77 1.38 2.50 6.71
N ALA A 78 1.21 2.63 5.39
CA ALA A 78 2.11 3.42 4.58
C ALA A 78 1.72 4.90 4.58
N LYS A 79 2.74 5.75 4.58
CA LYS A 79 2.57 7.15 4.18
C LYS A 79 2.70 7.24 2.66
N PHE A 80 1.66 7.76 2.01
CA PHE A 80 1.67 8.07 0.59
C PHE A 80 1.92 9.56 0.35
N THR A 81 2.73 9.87 -0.66
CA THR A 81 2.93 11.24 -1.16
C THR A 81 2.84 11.22 -2.67
N PRO A 82 1.96 12.00 -3.31
CA PRO A 82 1.88 12.08 -4.77
C PRO A 82 3.23 12.48 -5.36
N LEU A 83 3.60 11.88 -6.48
CA LEU A 83 4.81 12.20 -7.25
C LEU A 83 4.51 13.09 -8.46
N ASP A 84 3.25 13.22 -8.83
CA ASP A 84 2.72 14.08 -9.87
C ASP A 84 1.27 14.48 -9.58
N ASP A 85 0.71 15.33 -10.44
CA ASP A 85 -0.68 15.77 -10.37
C ASP A 85 -1.67 14.76 -11.01
N GLY A 86 -1.20 13.58 -11.42
CA GLY A 86 -1.95 12.62 -12.23
C GLY A 86 -2.63 11.50 -11.43
N ASP A 87 -2.68 11.61 -10.09
CA ASP A 87 -3.28 10.66 -9.14
C ASP A 87 -2.91 9.18 -9.36
N SER A 88 -1.80 8.90 -10.05
CA SER A 88 -1.40 7.55 -10.46
C SER A 88 0.03 7.19 -10.07
N ARG A 89 0.83 8.15 -9.58
CA ARG A 89 2.19 7.91 -9.10
C ARG A 89 2.39 8.43 -7.69
N TYR A 90 2.90 7.57 -6.83
CA TYR A 90 3.04 7.84 -5.39
C TYR A 90 4.38 7.37 -4.88
N ARG A 91 4.95 8.11 -3.93
CA ARG A 91 5.96 7.60 -3.02
C ARG A 91 5.24 6.92 -1.86
N MET A 92 5.53 5.63 -1.66
CA MET A 92 5.04 4.83 -0.55
C MET A 92 6.17 4.63 0.45
N VAL A 93 5.95 5.01 1.72
CA VAL A 93 6.93 4.83 2.81
C VAL A 93 6.31 4.06 3.96
N LEU A 94 6.93 2.95 4.34
CA LEU A 94 6.62 2.17 5.54
C LEU A 94 7.74 2.38 6.57
N LYS A 95 7.40 2.85 7.77
CA LYS A 95 8.39 3.13 8.82
C LYS A 95 8.70 1.86 9.61
N ALA A 96 9.88 1.28 9.39
CA ALA A 96 10.37 0.11 10.12
C ALA A 96 10.56 0.41 11.63
N PRO A 97 10.59 -0.63 12.49
CA PRO A 97 10.76 -0.46 13.94
C PRO A 97 12.04 0.26 14.36
N ASP A 98 13.11 0.16 13.58
CA ASP A 98 14.38 0.88 13.82
C ASP A 98 14.37 2.33 13.31
N GLY A 99 13.24 2.78 12.77
CA GLY A 99 13.02 4.14 12.28
C GLY A 99 13.31 4.34 10.80
N LEU A 100 13.83 3.34 10.08
CA LEU A 100 14.11 3.45 8.65
C LEU A 100 12.82 3.49 7.82
N GLY A 101 12.79 4.33 6.80
CA GLY A 101 11.64 4.46 5.89
C GLY A 101 11.78 3.55 4.68
N LEU A 102 11.27 2.32 4.75
CA LEU A 102 11.25 1.40 3.61
C LEU A 102 10.43 2.02 2.49
N THR A 103 11.05 2.28 1.34
CA THR A 103 10.50 3.18 0.32
C THR A 103 10.34 2.49 -1.04
N TRP A 104 9.17 2.72 -1.65
CA TRP A 104 8.90 2.38 -3.05
C TRP A 104 8.31 3.58 -3.78
N HIS A 105 8.53 3.64 -5.09
CA HIS A 105 7.59 4.33 -5.97
C HIS A 105 6.51 3.32 -6.39
N LEU A 106 5.26 3.76 -6.31
CA LEU A 106 4.07 3.00 -6.68
C LEU A 106 3.41 3.69 -7.88
N ARG A 107 3.06 2.92 -8.90
CA ARG A 107 2.28 3.38 -10.05
C ARG A 107 1.01 2.54 -10.18
N THR A 108 -0.13 3.19 -10.42
CA THR A 108 -1.43 2.52 -10.62
C THR A 108 -1.85 2.62 -12.09
N GLU A 109 -2.66 1.67 -12.56
CA GLU A 109 -3.22 1.73 -13.92
C GLU A 109 -4.47 2.60 -14.01
N LEU A 110 -5.26 2.67 -12.94
CA LEU A 110 -6.52 3.40 -12.88
C LEU A 110 -6.69 4.01 -11.48
N ASP A 111 -6.98 5.32 -11.45
CA ASP A 111 -7.14 6.11 -10.22
C ASP A 111 -6.01 5.85 -9.20
N ALA A 112 -6.32 5.90 -7.90
CA ALA A 112 -5.40 5.51 -6.82
C ALA A 112 -5.25 3.98 -6.66
N GLY A 113 -5.74 3.17 -7.61
CA GLY A 113 -5.60 1.71 -7.60
C GLY A 113 -6.05 1.05 -6.28
N PRO A 114 -5.25 0.17 -5.66
CA PRO A 114 -5.65 -0.50 -4.42
C PRO A 114 -5.84 0.46 -3.24
N MET A 115 -5.24 1.66 -3.28
CA MET A 115 -5.37 2.65 -2.20
C MET A 115 -6.77 3.27 -2.14
N THR A 116 -7.55 3.21 -3.23
CA THR A 116 -8.96 3.68 -3.24
C THR A 116 -9.78 3.00 -2.15
N LEU A 117 -9.48 1.74 -1.81
CA LEU A 117 -10.19 0.98 -0.78
C LEU A 117 -9.89 1.46 0.65
N LEU A 118 -8.81 2.22 0.86
CA LEU A 118 -8.53 2.83 2.17
C LEU A 118 -9.62 3.84 2.57
N LYS A 119 -10.33 4.44 1.61
CA LYS A 119 -11.47 5.36 1.85
C LYS A 119 -12.67 4.66 2.50
N LEU A 120 -12.75 3.33 2.44
CA LEU A 120 -13.83 2.56 3.05
C LEU A 120 -13.63 2.32 4.56
N ARG A 121 -12.48 2.71 5.12
CA ARG A 121 -12.22 2.56 6.56
C ARG A 121 -13.13 3.49 7.36
N GLY A 122 -13.92 2.91 8.27
CA GLY A 122 -14.90 3.66 9.06
C GLY A 122 -16.10 4.17 8.24
N PHE A 123 -16.22 3.77 6.96
CA PHE A 123 -17.37 4.16 6.15
C PHE A 123 -18.65 3.52 6.69
N THR A 124 -19.66 4.34 6.92
CA THR A 124 -21.01 3.91 7.28
C THR A 124 -21.98 4.36 6.21
N LEU A 125 -22.81 3.44 5.72
CA LEU A 125 -23.86 3.79 4.78
C LEU A 125 -24.88 4.74 5.46
N PRO A 126 -25.24 5.88 4.85
CA PRO A 126 -26.28 6.74 5.40
C PRO A 126 -27.59 5.98 5.58
N GLY A 127 -28.21 6.10 6.76
CA GLY A 127 -29.48 5.41 7.06
C GLY A 127 -30.71 6.02 6.39
N ARG A 128 -30.58 7.18 5.72
CA ARG A 128 -31.67 7.88 5.01
C ARG A 128 -31.12 8.61 3.79
N ILE A 129 -31.93 8.66 2.72
CA ILE A 129 -31.56 9.26 1.44
C ILE A 129 -32.02 10.73 1.34
N PHE A 130 -33.10 11.09 2.04
CA PHE A 130 -33.65 12.44 2.06
C PHE A 130 -33.50 13.07 3.45
N LEU A 131 -33.01 14.31 3.48
CA LEU A 131 -33.08 15.17 4.67
C LEU A 131 -34.46 15.83 4.66
N GLU A 132 -35.32 15.48 5.63
CA GLU A 132 -36.58 16.22 5.81
C GLU A 132 -36.23 17.64 6.27
N GLY A 133 -36.32 18.58 5.33
CA GLY A 133 -36.26 20.00 5.65
C GLY A 133 -37.39 20.33 6.61
N ARG A 134 -37.06 21.02 7.69
CA ARG A 134 -38.02 21.65 8.60
C ARG A 134 -38.75 22.73 7.80
N GLY A 135 -39.77 22.32 7.05
CA GLY A 135 -40.66 23.21 6.31
C GLY A 135 -41.56 23.95 7.28
N ALA A 136 -41.31 25.25 7.38
CA ALA A 136 -42.14 26.33 7.91
C ALA A 136 -43.38 25.96 8.75
N ALA A 137 -43.34 26.35 10.02
CA ALA A 137 -44.54 26.83 10.67
C ALA A 137 -44.94 28.14 9.96
N GLU A 138 -45.90 28.07 9.06
CA GLU A 138 -46.71 29.23 8.67
C GLU A 138 -47.93 29.27 9.60
N GLY A 139 -48.18 30.47 10.12
CA GLY A 139 -49.17 30.77 11.16
C GLY A 139 -50.56 31.06 10.65
#